data_AF-A0A1U8N5E0-F1
#
_entry.id   AF-A0A1U8N5E0-F1
#
_cell.length_a   1.000
_cell.length_b   1.000
_cell.length_c   1.000
_cell.angle_alpha   90.00
_cell.angle_beta   90.00
_cell.angle_gamma   90.00
#
_symmetry.space_group_name_H-M   'P 1'
#
loop_
_entity.id
_entity.type
_entity.pdbx_description
1 polymer ?
#
loop_
_entity_poly.entity_id
_entity_poly.type
_entity_poly.pdbx_seq_one_letter_code
_entity_poly.pdbx_strand_id
1 'polypeptide(L)'
;MEKNKDDDYGEEEDSEYVLLDLEAVRGQIDIPPNAPYTLSGLDTMNPILIIDKKMKLIGEYEETIGTCFVFSKDGEQYFLLYLL
;
A
#
# COMPACT_ATOMS: atom_id res chain seq x y z
N MET A 1 -16.27 30.97 26.47
CA MET A 1 -16.32 30.35 25.14
C MET A 1 -14.97 29.70 24.92
N GLU A 2 -14.96 28.38 25.04
CA GLU A 2 -13.77 27.54 24.89
C GLU A 2 -13.43 27.49 23.39
N LYS A 3 -12.18 27.78 23.04
CA LYS A 3 -11.71 27.66 21.65
C LYS A 3 -11.65 26.17 21.32
N ASN A 4 -12.50 25.73 20.41
CA ASN A 4 -12.32 24.44 19.75
C ASN A 4 -10.96 24.49 19.04
N LYS A 5 -10.12 23.48 19.33
CA LYS A 5 -8.94 23.22 18.52
C LYS A 5 -9.48 22.75 17.18
N ASP A 6 -9.35 23.60 16.18
CA ASP A 6 -9.58 23.22 14.81
C ASP A 6 -8.58 22.10 14.50
N ASP A 7 -9.11 20.91 14.27
CA ASP A 7 -8.36 19.75 13.81
C ASP A 7 -7.78 20.13 12.44
N ASP A 8 -6.48 20.38 12.42
CA ASP A 8 -5.67 20.65 11.24
C ASP A 8 -5.60 19.38 10.39
N TYR A 9 -6.68 19.08 9.66
CA TYR A 9 -6.62 18.27 8.45
C TYR A 9 -5.89 19.13 7.41
N GLY A 10 -4.57 19.22 7.55
CA GLY A 10 -3.71 19.89 6.57
C GLY A 10 -4.03 19.31 5.20
N GLU A 11 -4.26 20.20 4.22
CA GLU A 11 -4.66 19.92 2.84
C GLU A 11 -4.24 18.51 2.40
N GLU A 12 -5.17 17.55 2.53
CA GLU A 12 -4.98 16.19 2.06
C GLU A 12 -4.93 16.28 0.53
N GLU A 13 -3.73 16.28 -0.06
CA GLU A 13 -3.59 15.93 -1.47
C GLU A 13 -4.37 14.63 -1.69
N ASP A 14 -5.29 14.60 -2.66
CA ASP A 14 -6.11 13.43 -3.02
C ASP A 14 -5.18 12.22 -3.27
N SER A 15 -4.87 11.49 -2.19
CA SER A 15 -3.87 10.43 -2.17
C SER A 15 -4.61 9.11 -2.27
N GLU A 16 -4.36 8.38 -3.35
CA GLU A 16 -4.92 7.06 -3.56
C GLU A 16 -3.96 6.00 -2.98
N TYR A 17 -4.53 5.06 -2.24
CA TYR A 17 -3.80 3.95 -1.64
C TYR A 17 -4.17 2.64 -2.33
N VAL A 18 -3.16 1.85 -2.69
CA VAL A 18 -3.32 0.49 -3.21
C VAL A 18 -2.62 -0.49 -2.29
N LEU A 19 -3.26 -1.63 -2.04
CA LEU A 19 -2.66 -2.73 -1.29
C LEU A 19 -1.91 -3.66 -2.25
N LEU A 20 -0.63 -3.90 -1.99
CA LEU A 20 0.18 -4.87 -2.73
C LEU A 20 0.23 -6.17 -1.93
N ASP A 21 -0.48 -7.20 -2.39
CA ASP A 21 -0.34 -8.55 -1.84
C ASP A 21 0.85 -9.27 -2.50
N LEU A 22 1.82 -9.68 -1.67
CA LEU A 22 3.02 -10.40 -2.10
C LEU A 22 3.04 -11.84 -1.58
N GLU A 23 1.96 -12.35 -0.98
CA GLU A 23 1.93 -13.68 -0.36
C GLU A 23 2.22 -14.79 -1.37
N ALA A 24 1.68 -14.69 -2.58
CA ALA A 24 1.88 -15.67 -3.66
C ALA A 24 3.36 -15.89 -4.04
N VAL A 25 4.21 -14.90 -3.76
CA VAL A 25 5.62 -14.90 -4.14
C VAL A 25 6.58 -14.95 -2.93
N ARG A 26 6.03 -14.94 -1.71
CA ARG A 26 6.78 -14.94 -0.44
C ARG A 26 7.77 -16.10 -0.30
N GLY A 27 7.46 -17.28 -0.87
CA GLY A 27 8.36 -18.45 -0.83
C GLY A 27 9.48 -18.44 -1.87
N GLN A 28 9.41 -17.53 -2.86
CA GLN A 28 10.35 -17.46 -3.97
C GLN A 28 11.30 -16.26 -3.84
N ILE A 29 10.98 -15.34 -2.94
CA ILE A 29 11.56 -14.01 -2.86
C ILE A 29 11.89 -13.70 -1.41
N ASP A 30 13.12 -13.28 -1.18
CA ASP A 30 13.55 -12.64 0.06
C ASP A 30 13.70 -11.13 -0.21
N ILE A 31 12.89 -10.31 0.46
CA ILE A 31 12.91 -8.85 0.32
C ILE A 31 13.58 -8.28 1.57
N PRO A 32 14.83 -7.79 1.47
CA PRO A 32 15.48 -7.22 2.64
C PRO A 32 14.79 -5.91 3.06
N PRO A 33 14.85 -5.55 4.36
CA PRO A 33 14.34 -4.27 4.83
C PRO A 33 14.94 -3.11 4.04
N ASN A 34 14.10 -2.12 3.69
CA ASN A 34 14.48 -0.94 2.90
C ASN A 34 15.04 -1.25 1.50
N ALA A 35 14.73 -2.41 0.92
CA ALA A 35 15.08 -2.70 -0.46
C ALA A 35 14.53 -1.60 -1.40
N PRO A 36 15.35 -1.02 -2.28
CA PRO A 36 14.88 -0.02 -3.21
C PRO A 36 13.92 -0.67 -4.21
N TYR A 37 12.84 0.02 -4.56
CA TYR A 37 11.87 -0.48 -5.52
C TYR A 37 11.41 0.59 -6.52
N THR A 38 10.80 0.15 -7.60
CA THR A 38 10.11 1.01 -8.57
C THR A 38 8.78 0.34 -8.93
N LEU A 39 7.69 1.07 -8.71
CA LEU A 39 6.34 0.68 -9.12
C LEU A 39 5.95 1.53 -10.33
N SER A 40 5.51 0.90 -11.41
CA SER A 40 5.13 1.60 -12.65
C SER A 40 3.95 0.93 -13.34
N GLY A 41 3.30 1.67 -14.26
CA GLY A 41 2.18 1.16 -15.04
C GLY A 41 0.92 0.92 -14.22
N LEU A 42 0.69 1.71 -13.16
CA LEU A 42 -0.55 1.65 -12.37
C LEU A 42 -1.79 2.00 -13.22
N ASP A 43 -1.61 2.73 -14.31
CA ASP A 43 -2.61 3.08 -15.32
C ASP A 43 -2.85 1.97 -16.36
N THR A 44 -2.20 0.81 -16.23
CA THR A 44 -2.31 -0.32 -17.16
C THR A 44 -2.96 -1.52 -16.50
N MET A 45 -3.43 -2.52 -17.25
CA MET A 45 -4.01 -3.75 -16.67
C MET A 45 -3.02 -4.58 -15.83
N ASN A 46 -1.72 -4.40 -16.05
CA ASN A 46 -0.67 -5.21 -15.42
C ASN A 46 0.46 -4.31 -14.93
N PRO A 47 0.38 -3.77 -13.70
CA PRO A 47 1.44 -2.95 -13.14
C PRO A 47 2.72 -3.76 -12.95
N ILE A 48 3.85 -3.07 -12.92
CA ILE A 48 5.17 -3.69 -12.79
C ILE A 48 5.82 -3.20 -11.50
N LEU A 49 6.23 -4.14 -10.65
CA LEU A 49 7.04 -3.88 -9.47
C LEU A 49 8.46 -4.44 -9.68
N ILE A 50 9.46 -3.57 -9.65
CA ILE A 50 10.87 -3.97 -9.68
C ILE A 50 11.48 -3.74 -8.31
N ILE A 51 12.00 -4.80 -7.68
CA ILE A 51 12.66 -4.73 -6.36
C ILE A 51 14.14 -5.02 -6.52
N ASP A 52 14.98 -4.17 -5.90
CA ASP A 52 16.45 -4.24 -5.91
C ASP A 52 17.07 -4.34 -7.31
N LYS A 53 16.37 -3.86 -8.35
CA LYS A 53 16.74 -3.96 -9.78
C LYS A 53 17.00 -5.38 -10.31
N LYS A 54 16.75 -6.41 -9.50
CA LYS A 54 17.03 -7.82 -9.84
C LYS A 54 15.76 -8.59 -10.16
N MET A 55 14.67 -8.20 -9.52
CA MET A 55 13.44 -8.96 -9.56
C MET A 55 12.32 -8.11 -10.11
N LYS A 56 11.61 -8.66 -11.09
CA LYS A 56 10.47 -8.04 -11.75
C LYS A 56 9.23 -8.87 -11.48
N LEU A 57 8.24 -8.27 -10.84
CA LEU A 57 6.90 -8.82 -10.63
C LEU A 57 5.93 -8.12 -11.58
N ILE A 58 5.02 -8.91 -12.14
CA ILE A 58 3.92 -8.42 -12.98
C ILE A 58 2.66 -8.62 -12.15
N GLY A 59 2.01 -7.51 -11.81
CA GLY A 59 0.81 -7.50 -10.98
C GLY A 59 -0.45 -7.68 -11.81
N GLU A 60 -1.52 -8.00 -11.09
CA GLU A 60 -2.90 -8.04 -11.56
C GLU A 60 -3.75 -7.32 -10.51
N TYR A 61 -4.77 -6.58 -10.95
CA TYR A 61 -5.71 -5.95 -10.03
C TYR A 61 -6.77 -6.94 -9.59
N GLU A 62 -7.01 -7.02 -8.29
CA GLU A 62 -8.08 -7.80 -7.70
C GLU A 62 -9.04 -6.86 -6.96
N GLU A 63 -10.32 -6.90 -7.33
CA GLU A 63 -11.35 -6.13 -6.64
C GLU A 63 -11.68 -6.81 -5.31
N THR A 64 -11.34 -6.15 -4.21
CA THR A 64 -11.65 -6.66 -2.87
C THR A 64 -13.07 -6.29 -2.46
N ILE A 65 -13.81 -7.23 -1.87
CA ILE A 65 -15.07 -6.92 -1.19
C ILE A 65 -14.74 -6.20 0.12
N GLY A 66 -15.45 -5.11 0.42
CA GLY A 66 -15.32 -4.39 1.70
C GLY A 66 -14.34 -3.22 1.68
N THR A 67 -13.82 -2.86 2.85
CA THR A 67 -12.89 -1.73 3.04
C THR A 67 -11.69 -2.16 3.87
N CYS A 68 -10.48 -1.86 3.38
CA CYS A 68 -9.24 -2.08 4.11
C CYS A 68 -8.88 -0.81 4.90
N PHE A 69 -8.78 -0.94 6.22
CA PHE A 69 -8.29 0.11 7.10
C PHE A 69 -6.85 -0.19 7.49
N VAL A 70 -5.95 0.75 7.23
CA VAL A 70 -4.53 0.65 7.56
C VAL A 70 -4.22 1.60 8.71
N PHE A 71 -3.68 1.07 9.80
CA PHE A 71 -3.26 1.84 10.96
C PHE A 71 -1.74 1.76 11.07
N SER A 72 -1.07 2.91 11.19
CA SER A 72 0.35 2.96 11.50
C SER A 72 0.55 3.45 12.93
N LYS A 73 1.34 2.72 13.72
CA LYS A 73 1.76 3.15 15.06
C LYS A 73 3.22 2.83 15.26
N ASP A 74 4.03 3.85 15.55
CA ASP A 74 5.45 3.70 15.90
C ASP A 74 6.25 2.85 14.88
N GLY A 75 5.87 2.89 13.60
CA GLY A 75 6.51 2.14 12.51
C GLY A 75 5.90 0.77 12.21
N GLU A 76 4.99 0.28 13.05
CA GLU A 76 4.23 -0.96 12.81
C GLU A 76 2.94 -0.65 12.04
N GLN A 77 2.63 -1.44 11.01
CA GLN A 77 1.40 -1.32 10.22
C GLN A 77 0.44 -2.47 10.54
N TYR A 78 -0.80 -2.13 10.83
CA TYR A 78 -1.89 -3.07 11.08
C TYR A 78 -2.98 -2.90 10.02
N PHE A 79 -3.43 -4.01 9.45
CA PHE A 79 -4.46 -4.03 8.41
C PHE A 79 -5.73 -4.68 8.97
N LEU A 80 -6.87 -4.01 8.83
CA LEU A 80 -8.19 -4.57 9.15
C LEU A 80 -9.05 -4.58 7.87
N LEU A 81 -9.47 -5.75 7.44
CA LEU A 81 -10.42 -5.90 6.35
C LEU A 81 -11.84 -5.98 6.91
N TYR A 82 -12.66 -4.98 6.62
CA TYR A 82 -14.10 -5.02 6.91
C TYR A 82 -14.86 -5.45 5.66
N LEU A 83 -15.35 -6.69 5.65
CA LEU A 83 -16.29 -7.18 4.64
C LEU A 83 -17.69 -6.64 4.98
N LEU A 84 -18.26 -5.81 4.11
CA LEU A 84 -19.66 -5.34 4.18
C LEU A 84 -20.61 -6.30 3.44
#